data_AF-A0AAJ0SCA9-F1
#
_entry.id   AF-A0AAJ0SCA9-F1
#
_cell.length_a   1.000
_cell.length_b   1.000
_cell.length_c   1.000
_cell.angle_alpha   90.00
_cell.angle_beta   90.00
_cell.angle_gamma   90.00
#
_symmetry.space_group_name_H-M   'P 1'
#
loop_
_entity.id
_entity.type
_entity.pdbx_description
1 polymer ?
#
loop_
_entity_poly.entity_id
_entity_poly.type
_entity_poly.pdbx_seq_one_letter_code
_entity_poly.pdbx_strand_id
1 'polypeptide(L)'
;MAALSYTATMYSSNNIELDSTPLKRSLFMILGGFIIIALIFHSSVNNHFSTGVFMSWGIVLSLFGTILPPLLFTRGMPLTGKGMGLGAIIASVEIPVSIFVAFIWLKEPVNFLQWIGVILILFTVVLMNLRKN
;
A
#
# COMPACT_ATOMS: atom_id res chain seq x y z
N MET A 1 9.79 -2.03 13.29
CA MET A 1 8.35 -2.34 13.35
C MET A 1 7.67 -2.30 11.99
N ALA A 2 7.77 -1.21 11.21
CA ALA A 2 7.09 -1.10 9.90
C ALA A 2 7.36 -2.27 8.93
N ALA A 3 8.62 -2.70 8.75
CA ALA A 3 8.96 -3.82 7.87
C ALA A 3 8.35 -5.17 8.33
N LEU A 4 8.28 -5.40 9.65
CA LEU A 4 7.66 -6.60 10.21
C LEU A 4 6.14 -6.58 10.01
N SER A 5 5.49 -5.44 10.29
CA SER A 5 4.06 -5.26 10.06
C SER A 5 3.70 -5.42 8.58
N TYR A 6 4.49 -4.84 7.67
CA TYR A 6 4.28 -4.97 6.23
C TYR A 6 4.41 -6.43 5.78
N THR A 7 5.47 -7.11 6.22
CA THR A 7 5.69 -8.53 5.90
C THR A 7 4.56 -9.41 6.45
N ALA A 8 4.09 -9.13 7.67
CA ALA A 8 2.95 -9.83 8.27
C ALA A 8 1.66 -9.61 7.48
N THR A 9 1.40 -8.39 7.00
CA THR A 9 0.26 -8.09 6.13
C THR A 9 0.37 -8.81 4.79
N MET A 10 1.56 -8.83 4.16
CA MET A 10 1.77 -9.60 2.94
C MET A 10 1.54 -11.10 3.15
N TYR A 11 2.07 -11.65 4.25
CA TYR A 11 1.91 -13.05 4.61
C TYR A 11 0.44 -13.42 4.82
N SER A 12 -0.28 -12.62 5.62
CA SER A 12 -1.71 -12.78 5.88
C SER A 12 -2.53 -12.72 4.59
N SER A 13 -2.26 -11.71 3.76
CA SER A 13 -2.95 -11.52 2.48
C SER A 13 -2.75 -12.67 1.49
N ASN A 14 -1.63 -13.38 1.59
CA ASN A 14 -1.28 -14.49 0.69
C ASN A 14 -1.61 -15.90 1.24
N ASN A 15 -1.92 -16.04 2.53
CA ASN A 15 -2.12 -17.36 3.15
C ASN A 15 -3.45 -17.53 3.88
N ILE A 16 -4.14 -16.44 4.25
CA ILE A 16 -5.36 -16.52 5.07
C ILE A 16 -6.59 -16.30 4.21
N GLU A 17 -7.53 -17.26 4.27
CA GLU A 17 -8.83 -17.25 3.58
C GLU A 17 -8.75 -16.88 2.09
N LEU A 18 -7.99 -17.65 1.31
CA LEU A 18 -7.87 -17.43 -0.14
C LEU A 18 -9.17 -17.71 -0.92
N ASP A 19 -10.08 -18.50 -0.34
CA ASP A 19 -11.36 -18.87 -0.96
C ASP A 19 -12.50 -17.86 -0.68
N SER A 20 -12.28 -16.88 0.20
CA SER A 20 -13.30 -15.88 0.52
C SER A 20 -13.27 -14.71 -0.48
N THR A 21 -14.43 -14.09 -0.73
CA THR A 21 -14.52 -12.98 -1.69
C THR A 21 -13.58 -11.85 -1.29
N PRO A 22 -12.73 -11.31 -2.19
CA PRO A 22 -11.76 -10.25 -1.88
C PRO A 22 -12.39 -9.03 -1.19
N LEU A 23 -13.64 -8.71 -1.52
CA LEU A 23 -14.41 -7.63 -0.92
C LEU A 23 -14.58 -7.81 0.60
N LYS A 24 -14.87 -9.04 1.08
CA LYS A 24 -15.04 -9.32 2.51
C LYS A 24 -13.72 -9.15 3.26
N ARG A 25 -12.62 -9.65 2.69
CA ARG A 25 -11.26 -9.51 3.27
C ARG A 25 -10.84 -8.05 3.37
N SER A 26 -11.02 -7.29 2.29
CA SER A 26 -10.75 -5.85 2.27
C SER A 26 -11.60 -5.09 3.29
N LEU A 27 -12.88 -5.47 3.44
CA LEU A 27 -13.79 -4.86 4.42
C LEU A 27 -13.27 -5.05 5.85
N PHE A 28 -12.84 -6.27 6.22
CA PHE A 28 -12.30 -6.52 7.56
C PHE A 28 -10.97 -5.80 7.81
N MET A 29 -10.09 -5.70 6.80
CA MET A 29 -8.87 -4.91 6.89
C MET A 29 -9.15 -3.43 7.15
N ILE A 30 -10.12 -2.84 6.42
CA ILE A 30 -10.50 -1.44 6.58
C ILE A 30 -11.19 -1.21 7.93
N LEU A 31 -12.09 -2.10 8.36
CA LEU A 31 -12.76 -2.00 9.66
C LEU A 31 -11.77 -2.08 10.83
N GLY A 32 -10.85 -3.04 10.80
CA GLY A 32 -9.81 -3.16 11.83
C GLY A 32 -8.93 -1.93 11.90
N GLY A 33 -8.50 -1.42 10.73
CA GLY A 33 -7.75 -0.16 10.64
C GLY A 33 -8.54 1.04 11.19
N PHE A 34 -9.82 1.15 10.86
CA PHE A 34 -10.69 2.20 11.36
C PHE A 34 -10.82 2.19 12.89
N ILE A 35 -11.05 1.02 13.49
CA ILE A 35 -11.14 0.89 14.96
C ILE A 35 -9.85 1.34 15.63
N ILE A 36 -8.69 0.89 15.13
CA ILE A 36 -7.38 1.25 15.68
C ILE A 36 -7.13 2.76 15.55
N ILE A 37 -7.38 3.33 14.37
CA ILE A 37 -7.19 4.76 14.12
C ILE A 37 -8.13 5.59 15.00
N ALA A 38 -9.41 5.22 15.11
CA ALA A 38 -10.39 5.91 15.94
C ALA A 38 -9.99 5.93 17.42
N LEU A 39 -9.44 4.82 17.95
CA LEU A 39 -8.99 4.73 19.33
C LEU A 39 -7.75 5.59 19.58
N ILE A 40 -6.74 5.53 18.70
CA ILE A 40 -5.47 6.24 18.89
C ILE A 40 -5.64 7.76 18.67
N PHE A 41 -6.39 8.16 17.63
CA PHE A 41 -6.50 9.56 17.22
C PHE A 41 -7.76 10.27 17.73
N HIS A 42 -8.52 9.66 18.64
CA HIS A 42 -9.77 10.23 19.18
C HIS A 42 -9.63 11.70 19.60
N SER A 43 -8.59 12.02 20.38
CA SER A 43 -8.37 13.39 20.89
C SER A 43 -7.89 14.37 19.79
N SER A 44 -7.09 13.90 18.83
CA SER A 44 -6.57 14.73 17.74
C SER A 44 -7.67 15.16 16.77
N VAL A 45 -8.59 14.24 16.45
CA VAL A 45 -9.74 14.50 15.58
C VAL A 45 -10.60 15.63 16.15
N ASN A 46 -10.94 15.61 17.44
CA ASN A 46 -11.83 16.62 18.02
C ASN A 46 -11.27 18.05 17.96
N ASN A 47 -9.95 18.22 18.06
CA ASN A 47 -9.33 19.54 18.16
C ASN A 47 -8.97 20.17 16.80
N HIS A 48 -8.79 19.37 15.74
CA HIS A 48 -8.27 19.85 14.44
C HIS A 48 -9.16 19.46 13.26
N PHE A 49 -10.42 19.06 13.49
CA PHE A 49 -11.30 18.64 12.40
C PHE A 49 -11.79 19.83 11.57
N SER A 50 -11.49 19.81 10.27
CA SER A 50 -12.03 20.76 9.30
C SER A 50 -13.11 20.09 8.46
N THR A 51 -14.36 20.49 8.67
CA THR A 51 -15.53 19.99 7.92
C THR A 51 -15.45 20.31 6.42
N GLY A 52 -14.89 21.46 6.06
CA GLY A 52 -14.72 21.87 4.65
C GLY A 52 -13.79 20.94 3.88
N VAL A 53 -12.62 20.64 4.43
CA VAL A 53 -11.67 19.70 3.82
C VAL A 53 -12.27 18.30 3.75
N PHE A 54 -12.95 17.85 4.81
CA PHE A 54 -13.62 16.57 4.85
C PHE A 54 -14.67 16.42 3.73
N MET A 55 -15.50 17.44 3.51
CA MET A 55 -16.54 17.38 2.48
C MET A 55 -15.97 17.43 1.06
N SER A 56 -14.93 18.24 0.83
CA SER A 56 -14.31 18.38 -0.49
C SER A 56 -13.43 17.18 -0.88
N TRP A 57 -12.68 16.62 0.07
CA TRP A 57 -11.66 15.61 -0.22
C TRP A 57 -11.97 14.22 0.35
N GLY A 58 -12.89 14.09 1.29
CA GLY A 58 -13.13 12.84 2.00
C GLY A 58 -13.54 11.68 1.09
N ILE A 59 -14.39 11.93 0.09
CA ILE A 59 -14.80 10.89 -0.88
C ILE A 59 -13.61 10.44 -1.73
N VAL A 60 -12.85 11.38 -2.28
CA VAL A 60 -11.69 11.07 -3.14
C VAL A 60 -10.61 10.33 -2.34
N LEU A 61 -10.28 10.81 -1.14
CA LEU A 61 -9.26 10.21 -0.28
C LEU A 61 -9.67 8.84 0.26
N SER A 62 -10.95 8.62 0.59
CA SER A 62 -11.41 7.30 1.03
C SER A 62 -11.41 6.29 -0.12
N LEU A 63 -11.86 6.67 -1.31
CA LEU A 63 -11.85 5.76 -2.45
C LEU A 63 -10.43 5.36 -2.85
N PHE A 64 -9.56 6.34 -3.12
CA PHE A 64 -8.22 6.08 -3.65
C PHE A 64 -7.17 5.80 -2.57
N GLY A 65 -7.34 6.35 -1.37
CA GLY A 65 -6.39 6.19 -0.27
C GLY A 65 -6.64 4.98 0.61
N THR A 66 -7.89 4.49 0.73
CA THR A 66 -8.21 3.41 1.69
C THR A 66 -9.01 2.24 1.13
N ILE A 67 -9.92 2.43 0.16
CA ILE A 67 -10.77 1.33 -0.35
C ILE A 67 -10.09 0.58 -1.50
N LEU A 68 -9.69 1.31 -2.55
CA LEU A 68 -9.10 0.73 -3.75
C LEU A 68 -7.79 -0.01 -3.46
N PRO A 69 -6.81 0.55 -2.71
CA PRO A 69 -5.52 -0.10 -2.56
C PRO A 69 -5.63 -1.47 -1.88
N PRO A 70 -6.29 -1.64 -0.71
CA PRO A 70 -6.44 -2.95 -0.08
C PRO A 70 -7.28 -3.93 -0.92
N LEU A 71 -8.31 -3.45 -1.62
CA LEU A 71 -9.12 -4.31 -2.49
C LEU A 71 -8.32 -4.87 -3.66
N LEU A 72 -7.57 -4.02 -4.36
CA LEU A 72 -6.71 -4.43 -5.47
C LEU A 72 -5.55 -5.29 -4.97
N PHE A 73 -4.97 -4.96 -3.83
CA PHE A 73 -3.90 -5.73 -3.21
C PHE A 73 -4.37 -7.13 -2.81
N THR A 74 -5.49 -7.25 -2.08
CA THR A 74 -6.04 -8.55 -1.67
C THR A 74 -6.51 -9.41 -2.83
N ARG A 75 -6.97 -8.80 -3.93
CA ARG A 75 -7.34 -9.50 -5.16
C ARG A 75 -6.12 -9.92 -5.98
N GLY A 76 -5.09 -9.07 -6.06
CA GLY A 76 -3.90 -9.29 -6.86
C GLY A 76 -2.90 -10.26 -6.22
N MET A 77 -2.79 -10.23 -4.89
CA MET A 77 -1.83 -11.05 -4.14
C MET A 77 -1.96 -12.56 -4.41
N PRO A 78 -3.17 -13.17 -4.36
CA PRO A 78 -3.33 -14.60 -4.70
C PRO A 78 -2.94 -14.95 -6.15
N LEU A 79 -2.99 -14.00 -7.08
CA LEU A 79 -2.62 -14.20 -8.48
C LEU A 79 -1.10 -14.26 -8.70
N THR A 80 -0.30 -13.85 -7.71
CA THR A 80 1.17 -13.87 -7.79
C THR A 80 1.78 -15.27 -7.61
N GLY A 81 0.94 -16.30 -7.45
CA GLY A 81 1.33 -17.70 -7.29
C GLY A 81 1.76 -18.05 -5.86
N LYS A 82 2.01 -19.34 -5.59
CA LYS A 82 2.28 -19.90 -4.24
C LYS A 82 3.56 -19.39 -3.54
N GLY A 83 4.28 -18.42 -4.11
CA GLY A 83 5.51 -17.85 -3.53
C GLY A 83 5.36 -16.37 -3.21
N MET A 84 5.61 -15.98 -1.96
CA MET A 84 5.64 -14.58 -1.49
C MET A 84 6.56 -13.65 -2.30
N GLY A 85 7.53 -14.20 -3.04
CA GLY A 85 8.52 -13.43 -3.79
C GLY A 85 7.93 -12.45 -4.82
N LEU A 86 6.97 -12.89 -5.64
CA LEU A 86 6.37 -11.98 -6.65
C LEU A 86 5.49 -10.90 -6.01
N GLY A 87 4.72 -11.25 -4.97
CA GLY A 87 3.96 -10.27 -4.21
C GLY A 87 4.87 -9.19 -3.62
N ALA A 88 5.97 -9.59 -2.97
CA ALA A 88 6.94 -8.66 -2.39
C ALA A 88 7.62 -7.75 -3.42
N ILE A 89 7.86 -8.27 -4.63
CA ILE A 89 8.38 -7.48 -5.75
C ILE A 89 7.36 -6.42 -6.17
N ILE A 90 6.09 -6.79 -6.38
CA ILE A 90 5.02 -5.85 -6.77
C ILE A 90 4.82 -4.77 -5.70
N ALA A 91 4.83 -5.17 -4.43
CA ALA A 91 4.82 -4.28 -3.29
C ALA A 91 5.98 -3.26 -3.31
N SER A 92 7.20 -3.71 -3.62
CA SER A 92 8.39 -2.85 -3.64
C SER A 92 8.36 -1.80 -4.76
N VAL A 93 7.61 -2.05 -5.85
CA VAL A 93 7.45 -1.11 -6.97
C VAL A 93 6.64 0.13 -6.57
N GLU A 94 5.84 0.07 -5.51
CA GLU A 94 5.09 1.21 -4.97
C GLU A 94 6.02 2.40 -4.65
N ILE A 95 7.21 2.13 -4.10
CA ILE A 95 8.16 3.18 -3.69
C ILE A 95 8.74 3.92 -4.90
N PRO A 96 9.33 3.26 -5.93
CA PRO A 96 9.71 3.90 -7.19
C PRO A 96 8.59 4.72 -7.82
N VAL A 97 7.39 4.14 -7.93
CA VAL A 97 6.25 4.83 -8.56
C VAL A 97 5.88 6.09 -7.78
N SER A 98 5.90 6.03 -6.45
CA SER A 98 5.65 7.20 -5.59
C SER A 98 6.66 8.33 -5.84
N ILE A 99 7.95 8.00 -5.97
CA ILE A 99 9.01 8.98 -6.27
C ILE A 99 8.83 9.57 -7.68
N PHE A 100 8.48 8.76 -8.67
CA PHE A 100 8.20 9.26 -10.03
C PHE A 100 7.01 10.21 -10.06
N VAL A 101 5.92 9.88 -9.37
CA VAL A 101 4.74 10.76 -9.29
C VAL A 101 5.05 12.04 -8.55
N ALA A 102 5.79 11.98 -7.43
CA ALA A 102 6.23 13.17 -6.70
C ALA A 102 7.10 14.10 -7.56
N PHE A 103 8.03 13.53 -8.33
CA PHE A 103 8.91 14.29 -9.22
C PHE A 103 8.16 14.91 -10.41
N ILE A 104 7.31 14.14 -11.10
CA ILE A 104 6.64 14.59 -12.34
C ILE A 104 5.45 15.50 -12.02
N TRP A 105 4.62 15.10 -11.05
CA TRP A 105 3.34 15.73 -10.79
C TRP A 105 3.44 16.81 -9.71
N LEU A 106 4.11 16.54 -8.60
CA LEU A 106 4.26 17.51 -7.50
C LEU A 106 5.48 18.43 -7.72
N LYS A 107 6.36 18.11 -8.67
CA LYS A 107 7.61 18.85 -8.96
C LYS A 107 8.52 18.96 -7.74
N GLU A 108 8.49 17.95 -6.85
CA GLU A 108 9.35 17.92 -5.68
C GLU A 108 10.81 17.64 -6.08
N PRO A 109 11.79 18.32 -5.46
CA PRO A 109 13.20 18.09 -5.75
C PRO A 109 13.63 16.71 -5.22
N VAL A 110 13.92 15.78 -6.14
CA VAL A 110 14.43 14.44 -5.82
C VAL A 110 15.96 14.47 -5.81
N ASN A 111 16.56 14.08 -4.70
CA ASN A 111 18.00 14.08 -4.53
C ASN A 111 18.67 12.98 -5.38
N PHE A 112 19.94 13.16 -5.76
CA PHE A 112 20.70 12.19 -6.55
C PHE A 112 20.78 10.80 -5.87
N LEU A 113 20.91 10.76 -4.54
CA LEU A 113 20.89 9.50 -3.78
C LEU A 113 19.55 8.74 -3.89
N GLN A 114 18.42 9.46 -3.97
CA GLN A 114 17.11 8.83 -4.14
C GLN A 114 16.99 8.19 -5.52
N TRP A 115 17.52 8.84 -6.56
CA TRP A 115 17.60 8.27 -7.90
C TRP A 115 18.43 6.98 -7.96
N ILE A 116 19.59 6.95 -7.29
CA ILE A 116 20.39 5.72 -7.16
C ILE A 116 19.57 4.61 -6.49
N GLY A 117 18.84 4.94 -5.42
CA GLY A 117 17.96 3.99 -4.73
C GLY A 117 16.87 3.41 -5.64
N VAL A 118 16.21 4.26 -6.42
CA VAL A 118 15.18 3.84 -7.40
C VAL A 118 15.77 2.90 -8.45
N ILE A 119 16.93 3.25 -9.02
CA ILE A 119 17.62 2.41 -10.02
C ILE A 119 17.97 1.05 -9.41
N LEU A 120 18.48 1.00 -8.18
CA LEU A 120 18.86 -0.23 -7.51
C LEU A 120 17.65 -1.14 -7.24
N ILE A 121 16.53 -0.56 -6.78
CA ILE A 121 15.27 -1.30 -6.57
C ILE A 121 14.78 -1.89 -7.89
N LEU A 122 14.66 -1.07 -8.94
CA LEU A 122 14.19 -1.52 -10.27
C LEU A 122 15.11 -2.60 -10.86
N PHE A 123 16.43 -2.42 -10.75
CA PHE A 123 17.40 -3.42 -11.18
C PHE A 123 17.22 -4.75 -10.44
N THR A 124 17.02 -4.70 -9.12
CA THR A 124 16.76 -5.90 -8.31
C THR A 124 15.46 -6.59 -8.72
N VAL A 125 14.40 -5.82 -8.98
CA VAL A 125 13.11 -6.34 -9.48
C VAL A 125 13.30 -7.08 -10.81
N VAL A 126 14.04 -6.48 -11.77
CA VAL A 126 14.34 -7.11 -13.06
C VAL A 126 15.12 -8.40 -12.88
N LEU A 127 16.19 -8.39 -12.07
CA LEU A 127 17.01 -9.58 -11.80
C LEU A 127 16.20 -10.72 -11.17
N MET A 128 15.33 -10.42 -10.20
CA MET A 128 14.50 -11.43 -9.54
C MET A 128 13.46 -12.03 -10.49
N ASN A 129 12.95 -11.25 -11.45
CA ASN A 129 12.03 -11.74 -12.47
C ASN A 129 12.73 -12.66 -13.49
N LEU A 130 13.97 -12.32 -13.91
CA LEU A 130 14.74 -13.13 -14.85
C LEU A 130 15.07 -14.53 -14.30
N ARG A 131 15.26 -14.69 -12.98
CA ARG A 131 15.57 -15.98 -12.35
C ARG A 131 14.37 -16.93 -12.23
N LYS A 132 13.16 -16.48 -12.54
CA LYS A 132 11.94 -17.27 -12.41
C LYS A 132 11.55 -18.01 -13.71
N ASN A 133 12.18 -17.66 -14.84
CA ASN A 133 12.15 -18.44 -16.08
C ASN A 133 13.33 -19.42 -16.12
#